data_AF-A0A820DX68-F1
#
_entry.id   AF-A0A820DX68-F1
#
_cell.length_a   1.000
_cell.length_b   1.000
_cell.length_c   1.000
_cell.angle_alpha   90.00
_cell.angle_beta   90.00
_cell.angle_gamma   90.00
#
_symmetry.space_group_name_H-M   'P 1'
#
loop_
_entity.id
_entity.type
_entity.pdbx_description
1 polymer ?
#
loop_
_entity_poly.entity_id
_entity_poly.type
_entity_poly.pdbx_seq_one_letter_code
_entity_poly.pdbx_strand_id
1 'polypeptide(L)'
;VTLTKIRTFIEQYQTDFGLRECLLFRVQQKIVYLQDWKTHLLRTVHQDQARINILDNLDHETVTIHVDWTMKWLPTNYRESAKDHFTKTGLSWHIAYVVRNNFSSSFSNSFNTSFDSQASAHKYDSDENKYEHKVFCHVFDQCVQNAKTVVSIIRHIFLCLQQTLLNIKYVHLRSDNAGCYYGSEALLSVVQLLKETGI
;
A
#
# COMPACT_ATOMS: atom_id res chain seq x y z
N VAL A 1 -5.55 18.92 -32.04
CA VAL A 1 -4.40 19.86 -31.99
C VAL A 1 -3.39 19.32 -30.99
N THR A 2 -2.17 18.98 -31.41
CA THR A 2 -1.12 18.48 -30.50
C THR A 2 -0.56 19.65 -29.68
N LEU A 3 -0.14 19.44 -28.43
CA LEU A 3 0.46 20.51 -27.59
C LEU A 3 1.67 21.18 -28.28
N THR A 4 2.42 20.44 -29.09
CA THR A 4 3.48 20.96 -29.96
C THR A 4 2.96 21.99 -30.96
N LYS A 5 1.75 21.79 -31.52
CA LYS A 5 1.11 22.73 -32.44
C LYS A 5 0.65 24.02 -31.74
N ILE A 6 0.27 23.91 -30.46
CA ILE A 6 -0.10 25.08 -29.63
C ILE A 6 1.15 25.90 -29.32
N ARG A 7 2.27 25.24 -29.01
CA ARG A 7 3.56 25.91 -28.80
C ARG A 7 3.99 26.69 -30.03
N THR A 8 4.03 26.05 -31.20
CA THR A 8 4.41 26.72 -32.46
C THR A 8 3.46 27.87 -32.80
N PHE A 9 2.17 27.73 -32.49
CA PHE A 9 1.20 28.80 -32.69
C PHE A 9 1.47 30.02 -31.79
N ILE A 10 1.78 29.80 -30.51
CA ILE A 10 2.13 30.88 -29.57
C ILE A 10 3.41 31.58 -30.02
N GLU A 11 4.43 30.82 -30.43
CA GLU A 11 5.70 31.36 -30.92
C GLU A 11 5.52 32.23 -32.17
N GLN A 12 4.60 31.86 -33.08
CA GLN A 12 4.36 32.54 -34.35
C GLN A 12 3.44 33.76 -34.25
N TYR A 13 2.39 33.69 -33.44
CA TYR A 13 1.31 34.69 -33.47
C TYR A 13 1.26 35.62 -32.25
N GLN A 14 1.95 35.28 -31.14
CA GLN A 14 1.97 36.14 -29.96
C GLN A 14 3.10 37.17 -30.04
N THR A 15 2.73 38.43 -30.23
CA THR A 15 3.66 39.56 -30.37
C THR A 15 4.08 40.15 -29.02
N ASP A 16 3.20 40.13 -28.01
CA ASP A 16 3.55 40.58 -26.67
C ASP A 16 4.49 39.58 -25.98
N PHE A 17 5.69 40.05 -25.65
CA PHE A 17 6.76 39.23 -25.07
C PHE A 17 6.36 38.63 -23.73
N GLY A 18 5.78 39.44 -22.83
CA GLY A 18 5.42 38.99 -21.48
C GLY A 18 4.37 37.88 -21.51
N LEU A 19 3.28 38.10 -22.26
CA LEU A 19 2.23 37.11 -22.41
C LEU A 19 2.71 35.87 -23.17
N ARG A 20 3.60 36.01 -24.16
CA ARG A 20 4.19 34.87 -24.87
C ARG A 20 4.95 33.94 -23.92
N GLU A 21 5.85 34.48 -23.11
CA GLU A 21 6.63 33.69 -22.15
C GLU A 21 5.72 32.99 -21.12
N CYS A 22 4.72 33.71 -20.58
CA CYS A 22 3.75 33.12 -19.67
C CYS A 22 2.97 31.95 -20.29
N LEU A 23 2.55 32.09 -21.56
CA LEU A 23 1.83 31.03 -22.27
C LEU A 23 2.72 29.83 -22.55
N LEU A 24 3.97 30.05 -22.97
CA LEU A 24 4.93 28.97 -23.21
C LEU A 24 5.25 28.20 -21.94
N PHE A 25 5.48 28.90 -20.82
CA PHE A 25 5.69 28.27 -19.52
C PHE A 25 4.50 27.39 -19.12
N ARG A 26 3.27 27.90 -19.27
CA ARG A 26 2.04 27.12 -18.96
C ARG A 26 1.93 25.90 -19.85
N VAL A 27 2.18 26.02 -21.16
CA VAL A 27 2.16 24.88 -22.08
C VAL A 27 3.19 23.83 -21.66
N GLN A 28 4.41 24.25 -21.34
CA GLN A 28 5.46 23.35 -20.87
C GLN A 28 5.05 22.62 -19.59
N GLN A 29 4.49 23.33 -18.60
CA GLN A 29 3.99 22.69 -17.37
C GLN A 29 2.88 21.67 -17.67
N LYS A 30 1.93 21.99 -18.58
CA LYS A 30 0.86 21.06 -18.95
C LYS A 30 1.38 19.82 -19.66
N ILE A 31 2.42 19.96 -20.48
CA ILE A 31 3.10 18.79 -21.09
C ILE A 31 3.68 17.89 -19.99
N VAL A 32 4.39 18.47 -19.02
CA VAL A 32 4.95 17.72 -17.90
C VAL A 32 3.86 17.00 -17.11
N TYR A 33 2.78 17.68 -16.73
CA TYR A 33 1.67 17.05 -15.99
C TYR A 33 1.01 15.89 -16.74
N LEU A 34 0.89 15.98 -18.07
CA LEU A 34 0.38 14.88 -18.86
C LEU A 34 1.34 13.69 -18.89
N GLN A 35 2.65 13.94 -18.92
CA GLN A 35 3.64 12.87 -18.84
C GLN A 35 3.66 12.22 -17.46
N ASP A 36 3.57 13.02 -16.40
CA ASP A 36 3.48 12.52 -15.03
C ASP A 36 2.21 11.67 -14.84
N TRP A 37 1.08 12.12 -15.39
CA TRP A 37 -0.17 11.36 -15.39
C TRP A 37 -0.06 10.04 -16.16
N LYS A 38 0.51 10.04 -17.37
CA LYS A 38 0.76 8.81 -18.14
C LYS A 38 1.68 7.84 -17.40
N THR A 39 2.76 8.36 -16.83
CA THR A 39 3.70 7.59 -16.01
C THR A 39 2.99 7.02 -14.80
N HIS A 40 2.08 7.79 -14.19
CA HIS A 40 1.27 7.32 -13.09
C HIS A 40 0.34 6.17 -13.47
N LEU A 41 -0.37 6.28 -14.60
CA LEU A 41 -1.21 5.19 -15.10
C LEU A 41 -0.42 3.91 -15.39
N LEU A 42 0.73 4.04 -16.07
CA LEU A 42 1.58 2.91 -16.36
C LEU A 42 2.07 2.22 -15.08
N ARG A 43 2.46 3.00 -14.08
CA ARG A 43 2.86 2.48 -12.76
C ARG A 43 1.72 1.72 -12.09
N THR A 44 0.50 2.25 -12.11
CA THR A 44 -0.68 1.59 -11.54
C THR A 44 -0.92 0.22 -12.19
N VAL A 45 -0.89 0.15 -13.52
CA VAL A 45 -1.06 -1.10 -14.25
C VAL A 45 0.03 -2.12 -13.92
N HIS A 46 1.31 -1.70 -13.95
CA HIS A 46 2.41 -2.59 -13.61
C HIS A 46 2.38 -3.08 -12.17
N GLN A 47 2.02 -2.20 -11.23
CA GLN A 47 1.91 -2.54 -9.82
C GLN A 47 0.77 -3.52 -9.55
N ASP A 48 -0.37 -3.35 -10.23
CA ASP A 48 -1.50 -4.27 -10.10
C ASP A 48 -1.18 -5.63 -10.72
N GLN A 49 -0.53 -5.66 -11.89
CA GLN A 49 -0.06 -6.91 -12.49
C GLN A 49 0.92 -7.65 -11.57
N ALA A 50 1.86 -6.93 -10.94
CA ALA A 50 2.77 -7.54 -9.98
C ALA A 50 2.02 -8.10 -8.75
N ARG A 51 1.00 -7.38 -8.25
CA ARG A 51 0.15 -7.85 -7.16
C ARG A 51 -0.59 -9.13 -7.54
N ILE A 52 -1.22 -9.16 -8.72
CA ILE A 52 -1.94 -10.34 -9.23
C ILE A 52 -0.98 -11.52 -9.36
N ASN A 53 0.18 -11.32 -9.98
CA ASN A 53 1.19 -12.37 -10.14
C ASN A 53 1.65 -12.95 -8.79
N ILE A 54 1.82 -12.11 -7.76
CA ILE A 54 2.19 -12.57 -6.42
C ILE A 54 1.03 -13.37 -5.78
N LEU A 55 -0.20 -12.86 -5.90
CA LEU A 55 -1.39 -13.54 -5.37
C LEU A 55 -1.64 -14.91 -6.02
N ASP A 56 -1.37 -15.05 -7.30
CA ASP A 56 -1.55 -16.32 -8.03
C ASP A 56 -0.48 -17.36 -7.69
N ASN A 57 0.72 -16.93 -7.28
CA ASN A 57 1.85 -17.81 -6.95
C ASN A 57 2.11 -17.93 -5.43
N LEU A 58 1.15 -17.54 -4.59
CA LEU A 58 1.24 -17.63 -3.13
C LEU A 58 1.16 -19.10 -2.67
N ASP A 59 2.26 -19.60 -2.11
CA ASP A 59 2.36 -20.93 -1.50
C ASP A 59 1.97 -20.90 0.00
N HIS A 60 2.27 -21.96 0.75
CA HIS A 60 1.94 -22.07 2.18
C HIS A 60 2.97 -21.43 3.11
N GLU A 61 4.18 -21.16 2.62
CA GLU A 61 5.27 -20.58 3.39
C GLU A 61 5.49 -19.09 3.07
N THR A 62 4.78 -18.57 2.08
CA THR A 62 4.83 -17.18 1.62
C THR A 62 3.60 -16.42 2.10
N VAL A 63 3.81 -15.15 2.43
CA VAL A 63 2.72 -14.20 2.69
C VAL A 63 2.99 -12.90 1.95
N THR A 64 1.92 -12.21 1.56
CA THR A 64 2.00 -10.86 0.99
C THR A 64 1.51 -9.86 2.01
N ILE A 65 2.28 -8.80 2.25
CA ILE A 65 1.98 -7.77 3.24
C ILE A 65 1.96 -6.43 2.55
N HIS A 66 0.83 -5.74 2.63
CA HIS A 66 0.65 -4.37 2.20
C HIS A 66 0.72 -3.46 3.42
N VAL A 67 1.70 -2.56 3.46
CA VAL A 67 1.89 -1.60 4.55
C VAL A 67 1.64 -0.17 4.05
N ASP A 68 0.96 0.63 4.87
CA ASP A 68 0.75 2.04 4.56
C ASP A 68 0.58 2.91 5.82
N TRP A 69 1.10 4.13 5.73
CA TRP A 69 0.75 5.19 6.66
C TRP A 69 -0.55 5.80 6.21
N THR A 70 -1.59 5.56 7.01
CA THR A 70 -2.89 6.16 6.75
C THR A 70 -2.90 7.65 7.07
N MET A 71 -3.85 8.37 6.48
CA MET A 71 -4.15 9.75 6.87
C MET A 71 -4.46 9.81 8.36
N LYS A 72 -3.91 10.80 9.07
CA LYS A 72 -4.07 10.94 10.53
C LYS A 72 -5.53 10.78 10.95
N TRP A 73 -5.75 10.02 12.02
CA TRP A 73 -7.05 9.92 12.62
C TRP A 73 -7.36 11.23 13.34
N LEU A 74 -8.29 12.00 12.78
CA LEU A 74 -8.74 13.26 13.35
C LEU A 74 -9.76 13.01 14.47
N PRO A 75 -9.67 13.73 15.60
CA PRO A 75 -10.72 13.74 16.59
C PRO A 75 -12.02 14.27 15.97
N THR A 76 -13.16 13.67 16.31
CA THR A 76 -14.46 14.08 15.78
C THR A 76 -14.96 15.30 16.54
N ASN A 77 -14.46 16.49 16.20
CA ASN A 77 -14.97 17.74 16.77
C ASN A 77 -16.17 18.25 15.96
N TYR A 78 -17.24 18.71 16.65
CA TYR A 78 -18.45 19.24 16.01
C TYR A 78 -18.19 20.48 15.13
N ARG A 79 -17.17 21.29 15.48
CA ARG A 79 -16.62 22.38 14.66
C ARG A 79 -15.12 22.50 14.91
N GLU A 80 -14.34 22.63 13.85
CA GLU A 80 -12.91 22.92 13.90
C GLU A 80 -12.64 24.26 13.23
N SER A 81 -11.67 25.03 13.74
CA SER A 81 -11.18 26.18 12.99
C SER A 81 -10.33 25.70 11.81
N ALA A 82 -10.31 26.45 10.70
CA ALA A 82 -9.45 26.11 9.56
C ALA A 82 -7.98 25.96 9.97
N LYS A 83 -7.52 26.71 10.98
CA LYS A 83 -6.17 26.60 11.53
C LYS A 83 -5.93 25.24 12.17
N ASP A 84 -6.86 24.76 12.99
CA ASP A 84 -6.77 23.45 13.67
C ASP A 84 -6.81 22.30 12.65
N HIS A 85 -7.60 22.47 11.59
CA HIS A 85 -7.64 21.55 10.44
C HIS A 85 -6.28 21.46 9.70
N PHE A 86 -5.61 22.59 9.47
CA PHE A 86 -4.30 22.62 8.81
C PHE A 86 -3.13 22.23 9.71
N THR A 87 -3.28 22.30 11.04
CA THR A 87 -2.24 21.89 12.00
C THR A 87 -2.24 20.40 12.34
N LYS A 88 -2.67 19.49 11.46
CA LYS A 88 -2.43 18.02 11.58
C LYS A 88 -2.59 17.45 13.01
N THR A 89 -3.56 17.92 13.79
CA THR A 89 -3.81 17.44 15.15
C THR A 89 -4.64 16.18 15.06
N GLY A 90 -3.96 15.03 15.07
CA GLY A 90 -4.58 13.72 14.93
C GLY A 90 -3.57 12.62 15.20
N LEU A 91 -4.07 11.45 15.57
CA LEU A 91 -3.25 10.29 15.88
C LEU A 91 -2.65 9.72 14.59
N SER A 92 -1.35 9.46 14.63
CA SER A 92 -0.68 8.75 13.55
C SER A 92 -1.03 7.28 13.67
N TRP A 93 -1.42 6.65 12.57
CA TRP A 93 -1.73 5.24 12.56
C TRP A 93 -1.27 4.59 11.26
N HIS A 94 -0.86 3.34 11.39
CA HIS A 94 -0.29 2.54 10.32
C HIS A 94 -1.12 1.26 10.18
N ILE A 95 -1.41 0.90 8.94
CA ILE A 95 -2.14 -0.34 8.62
C ILE A 95 -1.19 -1.28 7.90
N ALA A 96 -1.22 -2.55 8.30
CA ALA A 96 -0.64 -3.64 7.54
C ALA A 96 -1.71 -4.67 7.22
N TYR A 97 -1.92 -4.94 5.94
CA TYR A 97 -2.83 -5.96 5.45
C TYR A 97 -2.01 -7.17 4.94
N VAL A 98 -2.19 -8.29 5.61
CA VAL A 98 -1.51 -9.56 5.33
C VAL A 98 -2.47 -10.48 4.61
N VAL A 99 -2.00 -11.09 3.53
CA VAL A 99 -2.71 -12.08 2.73
C VAL A 99 -1.85 -13.34 2.65
N ARG A 100 -2.48 -14.48 2.91
CA ARG A 100 -1.86 -15.80 2.71
C ARG A 100 -2.81 -16.73 1.97
N ASN A 101 -2.27 -17.75 1.32
CA ASN A 101 -3.09 -18.79 0.72
C ASN A 101 -3.77 -19.61 1.83
N ASN A 102 -5.10 -19.75 1.75
CA ASN A 102 -5.85 -20.58 2.67
C ASN A 102 -5.79 -22.03 2.19
N PHE A 103 -4.79 -22.77 2.65
CA PHE A 103 -4.81 -24.21 2.45
C PHE A 103 -5.79 -24.82 3.43
N SER A 104 -7.01 -25.07 2.95
CA SER A 104 -7.79 -26.16 3.51
C SER A 104 -6.98 -27.43 3.24
N SER A 105 -6.19 -27.86 4.21
CA SER A 105 -5.67 -29.21 4.17
C SER A 105 -6.87 -30.13 4.04
N SER A 106 -6.98 -30.83 2.92
CA SER A 106 -7.96 -31.91 2.73
C SER A 106 -7.70 -33.10 3.67
N PHE A 107 -6.97 -32.90 4.78
CA PHE A 107 -7.04 -33.78 5.92
C PHE A 107 -8.37 -33.54 6.61
N SER A 108 -9.37 -34.27 6.13
CA SER A 108 -10.56 -34.64 6.88
C SER A 108 -10.13 -35.39 8.15
N ASN A 109 -9.63 -34.67 9.15
CA ASN A 109 -9.65 -35.17 10.51
C ASN A 109 -11.11 -35.13 10.96
N SER A 110 -11.74 -36.29 10.86
CA SER A 110 -13.03 -36.60 11.46
C SER A 110 -12.96 -36.48 12.98
N PHE A 111 -12.99 -35.28 13.51
CA PHE A 111 -13.38 -35.05 14.89
C PHE A 111 -14.56 -34.07 14.90
N ASN A 112 -15.74 -34.68 14.89
CA ASN A 112 -17.00 -34.01 15.10
C ASN A 112 -16.95 -33.27 16.45
N THR A 113 -17.02 -31.95 16.42
CA THR A 113 -17.69 -31.20 17.49
C THR A 113 -18.97 -30.66 16.90
N SER A 114 -20.04 -31.33 17.29
CA SER A 114 -21.43 -31.05 16.95
C SER A 114 -21.89 -29.75 17.59
N PHE A 115 -22.20 -28.74 16.79
CA PHE A 115 -23.25 -27.77 17.10
C PHE A 115 -23.60 -26.97 15.83
N ASP A 116 -24.82 -27.19 15.33
CA ASP A 116 -25.65 -26.40 14.40
C ASP A 116 -24.96 -25.61 13.25
N SER A 117 -25.28 -25.78 11.97
CA SER A 117 -26.58 -26.04 11.34
C SER A 117 -26.36 -26.45 9.88
N GLN A 118 -27.23 -27.32 9.37
CA GLN A 118 -27.27 -27.79 7.99
C GLN A 118 -27.27 -26.63 6.97
N ALA A 119 -26.16 -26.47 6.25
CA ALA A 119 -26.14 -25.80 4.96
C ALA A 119 -26.01 -26.89 3.88
N SER A 120 -27.10 -27.10 3.15
CA SER A 120 -27.16 -27.96 1.97
C SER A 120 -26.05 -27.61 0.99
N ALA A 121 -25.35 -28.64 0.51
CA ALA A 121 -24.29 -28.55 -0.50
C ALA A 121 -24.85 -28.04 -1.85
N HIS A 122 -24.99 -26.73 -1.97
CA HIS A 122 -24.99 -26.05 -3.25
C HIS A 122 -23.54 -25.76 -3.62
N LYS A 123 -23.03 -26.49 -4.62
CA LYS A 123 -21.78 -26.19 -5.33
C LYS A 123 -21.94 -24.85 -6.06
N TYR A 124 -21.73 -23.76 -5.36
CA TYR A 124 -21.27 -22.51 -5.95
C TYR A 124 -19.75 -22.52 -5.81
N ASP A 125 -19.07 -22.53 -6.95
CA ASP A 125 -17.64 -22.31 -7.06
C ASP A 125 -17.40 -20.84 -6.66
N SER A 126 -16.79 -20.57 -5.49
CA SER A 126 -16.58 -19.21 -5.01
C SER A 126 -15.18 -19.04 -4.46
N ASP A 127 -14.36 -18.30 -5.22
CA ASP A 127 -13.02 -17.81 -4.87
C ASP A 127 -12.92 -17.06 -3.52
N GLU A 128 -14.03 -16.81 -2.82
CA GLU A 128 -14.10 -16.05 -1.57
C GLU A 128 -13.31 -16.66 -0.40
N ASN A 129 -13.03 -17.98 -0.43
CA ASN A 129 -12.23 -18.64 0.63
C ASN A 129 -10.80 -19.00 0.21
N LYS A 130 -10.33 -18.53 -0.96
CA LYS A 130 -8.98 -18.83 -1.47
C LYS A 130 -7.86 -18.26 -0.59
N TYR A 131 -8.11 -17.12 0.05
CA TYR A 131 -7.10 -16.42 0.84
C TYR A 131 -7.57 -16.21 2.28
N GLU A 132 -6.63 -16.31 3.21
CA GLU A 132 -6.82 -15.85 4.58
C GLU A 132 -6.20 -14.46 4.73
N HIS A 133 -6.93 -13.59 5.44
CA HIS A 133 -6.60 -12.18 5.58
C HIS A 133 -6.41 -11.82 7.05
N LYS A 134 -5.36 -11.04 7.34
CA LYS A 134 -5.11 -10.50 8.67
C LYS A 134 -4.70 -9.04 8.60
N VAL A 135 -5.29 -8.20 9.45
CA VAL A 135 -4.99 -6.77 9.51
C VAL A 135 -4.31 -6.44 10.83
N PHE A 136 -3.20 -5.72 10.76
CA PHE A 136 -2.59 -5.06 11.90
C PHE A 136 -2.87 -3.56 11.82
N CYS A 137 -3.31 -2.99 12.94
CA CYS A 137 -3.50 -1.55 13.10
C CYS A 137 -2.62 -1.08 14.25
N HIS A 138 -1.63 -0.24 13.94
CA HIS A 138 -0.75 0.36 14.92
C HIS A 138 -1.16 1.82 15.10
N VAL A 139 -1.69 2.17 16.27
CA VAL A 139 -2.10 3.54 16.61
C VAL A 139 -1.07 4.14 17.56
N PHE A 140 -0.60 5.35 17.24
CA PHE A 140 0.42 6.04 18.00
C PHE A 140 -0.09 7.40 18.49
N ASP A 141 0.11 7.65 19.79
CA ASP A 141 -0.15 8.95 20.41
C ASP A 141 0.82 10.02 19.87
N GLN A 142 2.12 9.74 19.96
CA GLN A 142 3.18 10.56 19.38
C GLN A 142 4.14 9.69 18.58
N CYS A 143 4.25 9.95 17.28
CA CYS A 143 5.11 9.17 16.39
C CYS A 143 5.65 10.03 15.24
N VAL A 144 6.94 9.86 14.98
CA VAL A 144 7.59 10.39 13.78
C VAL A 144 7.51 9.32 12.69
N GLN A 145 6.90 9.62 11.56
CA GLN A 145 6.75 8.70 10.42
C GLN A 145 8.07 8.56 9.64
N ASN A 146 9.07 7.95 10.26
CA ASN A 146 10.41 7.74 9.69
C ASN A 146 10.72 6.25 9.50
N ALA A 147 11.91 5.97 8.94
CA ALA A 147 12.36 4.61 8.69
C ALA A 147 12.43 3.77 9.97
N LYS A 148 12.98 4.30 11.07
CA LYS A 148 13.08 3.57 12.35
C LYS A 148 11.73 3.05 12.83
N THR A 149 10.70 3.90 12.81
CA THR A 149 9.35 3.51 13.20
C THR A 149 8.78 2.44 12.28
N VAL A 150 8.92 2.59 10.96
CA VAL A 150 8.48 1.58 9.99
C VAL A 150 9.16 0.24 10.25
N VAL A 151 10.46 0.23 10.50
CA VAL A 151 11.22 -0.98 10.82
C VAL A 151 10.73 -1.64 12.10
N SER A 152 10.45 -0.85 13.15
CA SER A 152 9.86 -1.39 14.40
C SER A 152 8.46 -1.99 14.17
N ILE A 153 7.64 -1.35 13.33
CA ILE A 153 6.31 -1.86 12.96
C ILE A 153 6.44 -3.19 12.21
N ILE A 154 7.30 -3.25 11.19
CA ILE A 154 7.54 -4.46 10.40
C ILE A 154 8.07 -5.58 11.29
N ARG A 155 9.03 -5.29 12.17
CA ARG A 155 9.55 -6.24 13.16
C ARG A 155 8.43 -6.83 14.01
N HIS A 156 7.56 -5.98 14.57
CA HIS A 156 6.43 -6.43 15.37
C HIS A 156 5.50 -7.34 14.57
N ILE A 157 5.17 -6.96 13.33
CA ILE A 157 4.32 -7.76 12.44
C ILE A 157 4.95 -9.15 12.22
N PHE A 158 6.24 -9.21 11.89
CA PHE A 158 6.92 -10.49 11.61
C PHE A 158 6.95 -11.41 12.84
N LEU A 159 7.24 -10.85 14.03
CA LEU A 159 7.19 -11.62 15.28
C LEU A 159 5.78 -12.15 15.57
N CYS A 160 4.74 -11.34 15.37
CA CYS A 160 3.36 -11.79 15.53
C CYS A 160 2.97 -12.85 14.50
N LEU A 161 3.45 -12.74 13.25
CA LEU A 161 3.19 -13.72 12.20
C LEU A 161 3.83 -15.07 12.54
N GLN A 162 5.07 -15.09 13.02
CA GLN A 162 5.71 -16.33 13.47
C GLN A 162 4.93 -17.04 14.59
N GLN A 163 4.35 -16.27 15.52
CA GLN A 163 3.59 -16.84 16.62
C GLN A 163 2.21 -17.34 16.20
N THR A 164 1.58 -16.71 15.21
CA THR A 164 0.18 -16.96 14.85
C THR A 164 0.01 -17.83 13.61
N LEU A 165 1.02 -17.91 12.75
CA LEU A 165 1.01 -18.64 11.49
C LEU A 165 2.28 -19.50 11.41
N LEU A 166 2.14 -20.79 11.72
CA LEU A 166 3.25 -21.74 11.66
C LEU A 166 3.69 -21.93 10.20
N ASN A 167 5.00 -21.89 9.96
CA ASN A 167 5.69 -22.17 8.68
C ASN A 167 5.86 -21.04 7.65
N ILE A 168 5.71 -19.76 8.01
CA ILE A 168 6.08 -18.67 7.09
C ILE A 168 7.61 -18.54 7.02
N LYS A 169 8.17 -18.55 5.80
CA LYS A 169 9.59 -18.31 5.52
C LYS A 169 9.85 -17.11 4.62
N TYR A 170 8.86 -16.70 3.83
CA TYR A 170 9.03 -15.67 2.82
C TYR A 170 7.93 -14.61 2.91
N VAL A 171 8.31 -13.35 2.76
CA VAL A 171 7.38 -12.22 2.76
C VAL A 171 7.55 -11.40 1.49
N HIS A 172 6.46 -11.21 0.76
CA HIS A 172 6.33 -10.17 -0.24
C HIS A 172 5.82 -8.90 0.41
N LEU A 173 6.73 -7.98 0.74
CA LEU A 173 6.37 -6.70 1.32
C LEU A 173 6.09 -5.67 0.22
N ARG A 174 4.93 -5.01 0.30
CA ARG A 174 4.55 -3.90 -0.55
C ARG A 174 4.22 -2.69 0.32
N SER A 175 4.88 -1.57 0.04
CA SER A 175 4.60 -0.28 0.66
C SER A 175 4.13 0.74 -0.38
N ASP A 176 3.74 1.92 0.10
CA ASP A 176 3.70 3.11 -0.75
C ASP A 176 5.12 3.59 -1.13
N ASN A 177 5.20 4.71 -1.84
CA ASN A 177 6.46 5.32 -2.26
C ASN A 177 6.91 6.44 -1.30
N ALA A 178 6.63 6.31 0.01
CA ALA A 178 7.15 7.24 1.00
C ALA A 178 8.59 6.88 1.40
N GLY A 179 9.44 7.90 1.60
CA GLY A 179 10.86 7.72 1.89
C GLY A 179 11.16 6.92 3.16
N CYS A 180 10.19 6.80 4.08
CA CYS A 180 10.31 5.98 5.28
C CYS A 180 10.32 4.47 4.99
N TYR A 181 9.80 4.01 3.84
CA TYR A 181 9.82 2.60 3.45
C TYR A 181 11.01 2.21 2.58
N TYR A 182 11.44 3.08 1.65
CA TYR A 182 12.51 2.77 0.68
C TYR A 182 13.83 3.49 0.96
N GLY A 183 13.92 4.27 2.03
CA GLY A 183 15.17 4.91 2.45
C GLY A 183 16.25 3.90 2.82
N SER A 184 17.52 4.31 2.76
CA SER A 184 18.67 3.44 3.07
C SER A 184 18.58 2.79 4.45
N GLU A 185 18.10 3.51 5.45
CA GLU A 185 17.93 2.99 6.81
C GLU A 185 16.92 1.82 6.85
N ALA A 186 15.79 1.95 6.15
CA ALA A 186 14.80 0.88 6.07
C ALA A 186 15.35 -0.33 5.30
N LEU A 187 16.00 -0.12 4.15
CA LEU A 187 16.55 -1.19 3.33
C LEU A 187 17.69 -1.96 4.03
N LEU A 188 18.60 -1.26 4.70
CA LEU A 188 19.70 -1.89 5.44
C LEU A 188 19.21 -2.67 6.66
N SER A 189 18.07 -2.28 7.24
CA SER A 189 17.48 -2.99 8.37
C SER A 189 16.91 -4.37 8.01
N VAL A 190 16.62 -4.65 6.73
CA VAL A 190 16.02 -5.91 6.28
C VAL A 190 16.87 -7.11 6.71
N VAL A 191 18.20 -7.01 6.61
CA VAL A 191 19.12 -8.07 7.05
C VAL A 191 19.02 -8.32 8.55
N GLN A 192 18.81 -7.27 9.34
CA GLN A 192 18.62 -7.39 10.78
C GLN A 192 17.25 -7.99 11.11
N LEU A 193 16.19 -7.58 10.43
CA LEU A 193 14.85 -8.14 10.58
C LEU A 193 14.84 -9.65 10.30
N LEU A 194 15.50 -10.08 9.22
CA LEU A 194 15.62 -11.50 8.87
C LEU A 194 16.37 -12.29 9.96
N LYS A 195 17.44 -11.74 10.54
CA LYS A 195 18.18 -12.41 11.63
C LYS A 195 17.36 -12.56 12.90
N GLU A 196 16.56 -11.56 13.23
CA GLU A 196 15.80 -11.52 14.49
C GLU A 196 14.48 -12.29 14.41
N THR A 197 13.83 -12.23 13.24
CA THR A 197 12.48 -12.76 13.04
C THR A 197 12.47 -13.98 12.15
N GLY A 198 13.58 -14.39 11.55
CA GLY A 198 13.67 -15.59 10.71
C GLY A 198 12.90 -15.53 9.39
N ILE A 199 12.30 -14.39 9.04
CA ILE A 199 11.52 -14.12 7.83
C ILE A 199 12.00 -12.83 7.17
#